data_AF-A0A921FN02-F1
#
_entry.id   AF-A0A921FN02-F1
#
_cell.length_a   1.000
_cell.length_b   1.000
_cell.length_c   1.000
_cell.angle_alpha   90.00
_cell.angle_beta   90.00
_cell.angle_gamma   90.00
#
_symmetry.space_group_name_H-M   'P 1'
#
loop_
_entity.id
_entity.type
_entity.pdbx_description
1 polymer ?
#
loop_
_entity_poly.entity_id
_entity_poly.type
_entity_poly.pdbx_seq_one_letter_code
_entity_poly.pdbx_strand_id
1 'polypeptide(L)'
;MSTVIKKAYKAFLRRMGISYIIAGEEQIDYELMLEKLHSHGIKRLMVGGGGTINWSFRQQGLVVEVSMILAPIANGDPAAARFFTAREPNTTPEDKAYDLAHMEHLGDGVVWLRYTPKSA
;
A
#
# COMPACT_ATOMS: atom_id res chain seq x y z
N MET A 1 -20.47 -16.62 -0.01
CA MET A 1 -19.65 -17.84 -0.16
C MET A 1 -18.45 -17.68 0.77
N SER A 2 -18.35 -18.49 1.82
CA SER A 2 -17.31 -18.37 2.85
C SER A 2 -15.89 -18.43 2.25
N THR A 3 -15.09 -17.40 2.56
CA THR A 3 -13.72 -17.07 2.12
C THR A 3 -12.62 -17.90 2.77
N VAL A 4 -12.92 -19.08 3.30
CA VAL A 4 -11.90 -19.92 3.93
C VAL A 4 -10.96 -20.46 2.85
N ILE A 5 -9.74 -19.92 2.80
CA ILE A 5 -8.67 -20.45 1.95
C ILE A 5 -8.53 -21.96 2.19
N LYS A 6 -8.64 -22.73 1.09
CA LYS A 6 -8.61 -24.20 1.12
C LYS A 6 -7.39 -24.69 1.89
N LYS A 7 -7.58 -25.67 2.78
CA LYS A 7 -6.50 -26.28 3.58
C LYS A 7 -5.33 -26.77 2.71
N ALA A 8 -5.64 -27.29 1.51
CA ALA A 8 -4.65 -27.72 0.52
C ALA A 8 -3.72 -26.58 0.06
N TYR A 9 -4.24 -25.37 -0.15
CA TYR A 9 -3.42 -24.22 -0.54
C TYR A 9 -2.49 -23.77 0.58
N LYS A 10 -2.98 -23.74 1.82
CA LYS A 10 -2.14 -23.46 3.00
C LYS A 10 -1.04 -24.52 3.17
N ALA A 11 -1.35 -25.79 2.92
CA ALA A 11 -0.35 -26.87 2.95
C ALA A 11 0.68 -26.72 1.83
N PHE A 12 0.25 -26.32 0.64
CA PHE A 12 1.14 -26.00 -0.47
C PHE A 12 2.13 -24.88 -0.11
N LEU A 13 1.66 -23.74 0.43
CA LEU A 13 2.53 -22.65 0.86
C LEU A 13 3.56 -23.11 1.90
N ARG A 14 3.14 -23.88 2.91
CA ARG A 14 4.07 -24.44 3.91
C ARG A 14 5.12 -25.37 3.29
N ARG A 15 4.74 -26.23 2.34
CA ARG A 15 5.68 -27.12 1.64
C ARG A 15 6.71 -26.34 0.82
N MET A 16 6.32 -25.19 0.29
CA MET A 16 7.22 -24.28 -0.44
C MET A 16 8.07 -23.39 0.47
N GLY A 17 7.90 -23.47 1.80
CA GLY A 17 8.59 -22.57 2.74
C GLY A 17 8.10 -21.12 2.69
N ILE A 18 6.90 -20.89 2.15
CA ILE A 18 6.30 -19.55 2.01
C ILE A 18 5.50 -19.24 3.28
N SER A 19 5.99 -18.26 4.05
CA SER A 19 5.28 -17.73 5.22
C SER A 19 4.03 -16.96 4.79
N TYR A 20 2.96 -17.10 5.57
CA TYR A 20 1.73 -16.34 5.38
C TYR A 20 1.11 -16.01 6.74
N ILE A 21 0.36 -14.91 6.80
CA ILE A 21 -0.52 -14.59 7.91
C ILE A 21 -1.96 -14.64 7.42
N ILE A 22 -2.90 -14.83 8.35
CA ILE A 22 -4.33 -14.73 8.09
C ILE A 22 -4.81 -13.52 8.91
N ALA A 23 -5.35 -12.50 8.26
CA ALA A 23 -5.82 -11.29 8.93
C ALA A 23 -7.14 -10.83 8.28
N GLY A 24 -8.25 -11.12 8.96
CA GLY A 24 -9.60 -10.95 8.43
C GLY A 24 -10.15 -12.22 7.77
N GLU A 25 -11.38 -12.11 7.26
CA GLU A 25 -12.13 -13.22 6.65
C GLU A 25 -12.53 -12.90 5.20
N GLU A 26 -13.47 -11.99 5.00
CA GLU A 26 -13.89 -11.52 3.66
C GLU A 26 -13.00 -10.39 3.14
N GLN A 27 -12.52 -9.55 4.05
CA GLN A 27 -11.66 -8.40 3.78
C GLN A 27 -10.44 -8.44 4.69
N ILE A 28 -9.41 -7.69 4.32
CA ILE A 28 -8.21 -7.53 5.15
C ILE A 28 -8.59 -6.74 6.41
N ASP A 29 -8.32 -7.34 7.56
CA ASP A 29 -8.25 -6.62 8.82
C ASP A 29 -6.85 -6.01 8.95
N TYR A 30 -6.74 -4.70 8.70
CA TYR A 30 -5.45 -4.01 8.67
C TYR A 30 -4.77 -3.96 10.04
N GLU A 31 -5.55 -3.80 11.11
CA GLU A 31 -5.03 -3.74 12.48
C GLU A 31 -4.43 -5.10 12.85
N LEU A 32 -5.21 -6.17 12.68
CA LEU A 32 -4.75 -7.54 12.92
C LEU A 32 -3.55 -7.93 12.04
N MET A 33 -3.54 -7.48 10.79
CA MET A 33 -2.41 -7.68 9.89
C MET A 33 -1.14 -7.02 10.43
N LEU A 34 -1.22 -5.73 10.80
CA LEU A 34 -0.08 -4.97 11.31
C LEU A 34 0.41 -5.52 12.66
N GLU A 35 -0.49 -5.91 13.56
CA GLU A 35 -0.14 -6.58 14.82
C GLU A 35 0.64 -7.88 14.58
N LYS A 36 0.19 -8.72 13.64
CA LYS A 36 0.89 -9.97 13.30
C LYS A 36 2.23 -9.72 12.66
N LEU A 37 2.34 -8.74 11.76
CA LEU A 37 3.63 -8.37 11.18
C LEU A 37 4.60 -7.88 12.27
N HIS A 38 4.10 -7.05 13.20
CA HIS A 38 4.88 -6.55 14.31
C HIS A 38 5.36 -7.67 15.25
N SER A 39 4.51 -8.66 15.57
CA SER A 39 4.91 -9.82 16.39
C SER A 39 5.95 -10.71 15.73
N HIS A 40 6.07 -10.65 14.40
CA HIS A 40 7.16 -11.25 13.62
C HIS A 40 8.39 -10.34 13.47
N GLY A 41 8.47 -9.23 14.22
CA GLY A 41 9.63 -8.33 14.24
C GLY A 41 9.66 -7.30 13.12
N ILE A 42 8.60 -7.20 12.31
CA ILE A 42 8.50 -6.20 11.23
C ILE A 42 8.08 -4.87 11.83
N LYS A 43 9.02 -3.93 11.95
CA LYS A 43 8.81 -2.60 12.55
C LYS A 43 8.52 -1.49 11.52
N ARG A 44 8.86 -1.73 10.26
CA ARG A 44 8.67 -0.78 9.16
C ARG A 44 8.14 -1.55 7.96
N LEU A 45 7.02 -1.10 7.43
CA LEU A 45 6.39 -1.65 6.24
C LEU A 45 6.47 -0.62 5.12
N MET A 46 7.01 -1.01 3.97
CA MET A 46 6.93 -0.22 2.74
C MET A 46 5.85 -0.81 1.85
N VAL A 47 4.85 -0.01 1.49
CA VAL A 47 3.85 -0.38 0.49
C VAL A 47 4.34 0.10 -0.87
N GLY A 48 4.77 -0.83 -1.72
CA GLY A 48 5.33 -0.53 -3.05
C GLY A 48 4.30 -0.26 -4.15
N GLY A 49 3.01 -0.26 -3.83
CA GLY A 49 1.93 -0.15 -4.81
C GLY A 49 1.39 -1.50 -5.33
N GLY A 50 0.48 -1.51 -6.31
CA GLY A 50 0.00 -0.37 -7.11
C GLY A 50 -1.01 0.58 -6.43
N GLY A 51 -1.63 1.48 -7.20
CA GLY A 51 -2.44 2.58 -6.68
C GLY A 51 -3.59 2.18 -5.74
N THR A 52 -4.16 0.99 -5.91
CA THR A 52 -5.21 0.48 -5.02
C THR A 52 -4.72 0.24 -3.60
N ILE A 53 -3.62 -0.50 -3.40
CA ILE A 53 -3.11 -0.77 -2.04
C ILE A 53 -2.55 0.52 -1.40
N ASN A 54 -1.93 1.39 -2.19
CA ASN A 54 -1.49 2.70 -1.73
C ASN A 54 -2.67 3.51 -1.17
N TRP A 55 -3.80 3.52 -1.88
CA TRP A 55 -4.99 4.23 -1.43
C TRP A 55 -5.66 3.56 -0.24
N SER A 56 -5.74 2.23 -0.20
CA SER A 56 -6.32 1.52 0.93
C SER A 56 -5.59 1.81 2.24
N PHE A 57 -4.26 1.79 2.26
CA PHE A 57 -3.51 2.19 3.47
C PHE A 57 -3.71 3.67 3.80
N ARG A 58 -3.76 4.54 2.78
CA ARG A 58 -3.92 5.98 3.00
C ARG A 58 -5.30 6.34 3.57
N GLN A 59 -6.37 5.74 3.06
CA GLN A 59 -7.73 5.98 3.52
C GLN A 59 -7.93 5.47 4.95
N GLN A 60 -7.28 4.36 5.32
CA GLN A 60 -7.29 3.82 6.68
C GLN A 60 -6.39 4.60 7.67
N GLY A 61 -5.72 5.67 7.22
CA GLY A 61 -4.85 6.48 8.10
C GLY A 61 -3.55 5.80 8.52
N LEU A 62 -3.14 4.72 7.82
CA LEU A 62 -1.99 3.89 8.19
C LEU A 62 -0.66 4.35 7.55
N VAL A 63 -0.72 5.36 6.69
CA VAL A 63 0.46 5.93 6.02
C VAL A 63 1.04 7.01 6.91
N VAL A 64 2.35 6.95 7.16
CA VAL A 64 3.09 8.01 7.88
C VAL A 64 3.97 8.85 6.96
N GLU A 65 4.40 8.29 5.82
CA GLU A 65 5.20 8.95 4.80
C GLU A 65 4.83 8.38 3.42
N VAL A 66 4.81 9.24 2.40
CA VAL A 66 4.74 8.85 0.98
C VAL A 66 6.06 9.21 0.32
N SER A 67 6.71 8.23 -0.30
CA SER A 67 7.93 8.41 -1.09
C SER A 67 7.60 8.26 -2.57
N MET A 68 7.86 9.29 -3.37
CA MET A 68 7.52 9.38 -4.79
C MET A 68 8.75 9.74 -5.62
N ILE A 69 8.99 8.97 -6.68
CA ILE A 69 9.94 9.32 -7.73
C ILE A 69 9.16 9.86 -8.92
N LEU A 70 9.43 11.09 -9.32
CA LEU A 70 8.84 11.72 -10.49
C LEU A 70 9.90 11.81 -11.59
N ALA A 71 9.68 11.05 -12.66
CA ALA A 71 10.49 11.12 -13.87
C ALA A 71 9.97 12.22 -14.81
N PRO A 72 10.83 12.85 -15.63
CA PRO A 72 10.45 13.90 -16.57
C PRO A 72 9.80 13.32 -17.84
N ILE A 73 8.74 12.52 -17.67
CA ILE A 73 8.03 11.83 -18.75
C ILE A 73 6.54 12.09 -18.61
N ALA A 74 5.92 12.59 -19.69
CA ALA A 74 4.47 12.69 -19.78
C ALA A 74 3.90 11.36 -20.32
N ASN A 75 3.12 10.66 -19.50
CA ASN A 75 2.30 9.53 -19.95
C ASN A 75 0.86 10.00 -20.18
N GLY A 76 0.38 9.92 -21.42
CA GLY A 76 -0.96 10.34 -21.82
C GLY A 76 -2.00 9.22 -21.89
N ASP A 77 -1.67 7.99 -21.50
CA ASP A 77 -2.61 6.87 -21.53
C ASP A 77 -3.70 7.03 -20.44
N PRO A 78 -4.98 7.19 -20.81
CA PRO A 78 -6.07 7.33 -19.84
C PRO A 78 -6.28 6.08 -18.98
N ALA A 79 -5.77 4.91 -19.41
CA ALA A 79 -5.83 3.66 -18.67
C ALA A 79 -4.58 3.43 -17.79
N ALA A 80 -3.60 4.33 -17.80
CA ALA A 80 -2.39 4.20 -17.00
C ALA A 80 -2.70 4.09 -15.50
N ALA A 81 -1.92 3.25 -14.81
CA ALA A 81 -2.05 3.09 -13.37
C ALA A 81 -1.74 4.42 -12.66
N ARG A 82 -2.65 4.83 -11.77
CA ARG A 82 -2.47 6.02 -10.93
C ARG A 82 -1.71 5.66 -9.65
N PHE A 83 -1.06 6.66 -9.06
CA PHE A 83 -0.33 6.47 -7.80
C PHE A 83 -1.25 6.14 -6.61
N PHE A 84 -2.48 6.67 -6.62
CA PHE A 84 -3.59 6.33 -5.71
C PHE A 84 -4.83 5.98 -6.53
N THR A 85 -5.56 4.93 -6.15
CA THR A 85 -6.77 4.49 -6.87
C THR A 85 -7.80 3.93 -5.91
N ALA A 86 -8.90 4.65 -5.70
CA ALA A 86 -10.07 4.14 -5.01
C ALA A 86 -10.73 3.00 -5.79
N ARG A 87 -11.27 2.02 -5.06
CA ARG A 87 -11.94 0.87 -5.64
C ARG A 87 -13.04 0.37 -4.71
N GLU A 88 -14.27 0.54 -5.17
CA GLU A 88 -15.47 0.01 -4.52
C GLU A 88 -15.48 -1.52 -4.51
N PRO A 89 -16.09 -2.16 -3.49
CA PRO A 89 -16.73 -1.54 -2.32
C PRO A 89 -15.73 -1.22 -1.18
N ASN A 90 -14.43 -1.43 -1.40
CA ASN A 90 -13.44 -1.44 -0.33
C ASN A 90 -12.95 -0.04 0.06
N THR A 91 -12.93 0.88 -0.90
CA THR A 91 -12.45 2.25 -0.70
C THR A 91 -13.18 3.21 -1.63
N THR A 92 -13.46 4.41 -1.11
CA THR A 92 -14.12 5.51 -1.81
C THR A 92 -13.10 6.58 -2.24
N PRO A 93 -13.39 7.41 -3.25
CA PRO A 93 -12.55 8.56 -3.59
C PRO A 93 -12.74 9.69 -2.57
N GLU A 94 -11.63 10.23 -2.05
CA GLU A 94 -11.60 11.38 -1.14
C GLU A 94 -10.33 12.21 -1.40
N ASP A 95 -10.36 13.50 -1.05
CA ASP A 95 -9.17 14.33 -1.09
C ASP A 95 -8.37 14.18 0.21
N LYS A 96 -7.06 13.96 0.07
CA LYS A 96 -6.12 13.84 1.19
C LYS A 96 -4.91 14.73 0.95
N ALA A 97 -4.68 15.67 1.85
CA ALA A 97 -3.59 16.62 1.75
C ALA A 97 -2.29 16.08 2.40
N TYR A 98 -1.16 16.65 1.97
CA TYR A 98 0.18 16.31 2.43
C TYR A 98 1.05 17.56 2.55
N ASP A 99 2.07 17.48 3.41
CA ASP A 99 3.18 18.43 3.48
C ASP A 99 4.41 17.85 2.79
N LEU A 100 5.14 18.68 2.03
CA LEU A 100 6.42 18.30 1.45
C LEU A 100 7.47 18.26 2.56
N ALA A 101 8.01 17.07 2.82
CA ALA A 101 9.04 16.85 3.83
C ALA A 101 10.45 16.79 3.23
N HIS A 102 10.58 16.41 1.96
CA HIS A 102 11.87 16.28 1.27
C HIS A 102 11.71 16.45 -0.24
N MET A 103 12.69 17.10 -0.87
CA MET A 103 12.84 17.14 -2.32
C MET A 103 14.32 17.02 -2.66
N GLU A 104 14.65 16.13 -3.59
CA GLU A 104 16.01 15.90 -4.04
C GLU A 104 16.05 15.62 -5.55
N HIS A 105 17.03 16.19 -6.23
CA HIS A 105 17.31 15.87 -7.63
C HIS A 105 18.17 14.61 -7.69
N LEU A 106 17.68 13.58 -8.37
CA LEU A 106 18.42 12.32 -8.55
C LEU A 106 19.29 12.31 -9.83
N GLY A 107 19.25 13.38 -10.62
CA GLY A 107 19.87 13.45 -11.95
C GLY A 107 18.85 13.28 -13.08
N ASP A 108 19.24 13.63 -14.32
CA ASP A 108 18.44 13.47 -15.53
C ASP A 108 17.00 14.04 -15.47
N GLY A 109 16.81 15.10 -14.67
CA GLY A 109 15.49 15.71 -14.45
C GLY A 109 14.53 14.90 -13.55
N VAL A 110 15.00 13.79 -12.96
CA VAL A 110 14.24 13.01 -11.97
C VAL A 110 14.30 13.69 -10.61
N VAL A 111 13.15 13.76 -9.92
CA VAL A 111 13.06 14.25 -8.54
C VAL A 111 12.50 13.18 -7.60
N TRP A 112 13.10 13.09 -6.42
CA TRP A 112 12.59 12.32 -5.30
C TRP A 112 11.88 13.25 -4.32
N LEU A 113 10.62 12.95 -4.06
CA LEU A 113 9.74 13.70 -3.19
C LEU A 113 9.32 12.82 -2.03
N ARG A 114 9.43 13.32 -0.80
CA ARG A 114 8.80 12.70 0.37
C ARG A 114 7.78 13.62 0.97
N TYR A 115 6.64 13.06 1.31
CA TYR A 115 5.49 13.77 1.84
C TYR A 115 5.02 13.13 3.13
N THR A 116 4.57 13.94 4.08
CA THR A 116 3.88 13.48 5.28
C THR A 116 2.40 13.84 5.18
N PRO A 117 1.46 12.95 5.55
CA PRO A 117 0.04 13.29 5.58
C PRO A 117 -0.22 14.49 6.49
N LYS A 118 -1.06 15.43 6.04
CA LYS A 118 -1.58 16.47 6.92
C LYS A 118 -2.52 15.84 7.95
N SER A 119 -2.36 16.21 9.21
CA SER A 119 -3.38 15.98 10.23
C SER A 119 -4.67 16.67 9.80
N ALA A 120 -5.81 15.99 9.96
CA ALA A 120 -7.12 16.58 9.74
C ALA A 120 -7.42 17.66 10.80
#